data_AF-A0A0J6SBJ2-F1
#
_entry.id   AF-A0A0J6SBJ2-F1
#
_cell.length_a   1.000
_cell.length_b   1.000
_cell.length_c   1.000
_cell.angle_alpha   90.00
_cell.angle_beta   90.00
_cell.angle_gamma   90.00
#
_symmetry.space_group_name_H-M   'P 1'
#
loop_
_entity.id
_entity.type
_entity.pdbx_description
1 polymer ?
#
loop_
_entity_poly.entity_id
_entity_poly.type
_entity_poly.pdbx_seq_one_letter_code
_entity_poly.pdbx_strand_id
1 'polypeptide(L)'
;MLHRIALIGALALVYVFAGRPAAAQTVQVVQDCAGVTAPGGPGGRLYTDQGGRLCSASVAVPAMSTQGGLNVYRVMNAASAAAVAVKASAGRLYSFNLCNNANAARYVRFYNSATAATTGTTPVYAGAITLSAGTCQQFTTNFGLTFSAGISMAITAANGDADATAPLAGDVSGFLGYL
;
A
#
# COMPACT_ATOMS: atom_id res chain seq x y z
N MET A 1 68.87 -41.39 -58.19
CA MET A 1 68.12 -40.72 -59.26
C MET A 1 66.70 -40.43 -58.77
N LEU A 2 66.31 -39.15 -58.86
CA LEU A 2 64.96 -38.55 -58.82
C LEU A 2 64.03 -38.72 -57.60
N HIS A 3 63.73 -37.57 -56.98
CA HIS A 3 62.70 -37.33 -55.96
C HIS A 3 61.28 -37.36 -56.56
N ARG A 4 60.28 -37.84 -55.80
CA ARG A 4 58.89 -37.35 -55.88
C ARG A 4 58.23 -37.31 -54.49
N ILE A 5 57.85 -36.11 -54.09
CA ILE A 5 57.04 -35.73 -52.93
C ILE A 5 55.57 -36.00 -53.25
N ALA A 6 54.83 -36.63 -52.33
CA ALA A 6 53.37 -36.60 -52.30
C ALA A 6 52.90 -36.43 -50.85
N LEU A 7 52.41 -35.23 -50.55
CA LEU A 7 51.68 -34.87 -49.33
C LEU A 7 50.19 -35.27 -49.49
N ILE A 8 49.43 -35.20 -48.38
CA ILE A 8 47.96 -35.33 -48.20
C ILE A 8 47.56 -36.74 -47.69
N GLY A 9 47.00 -36.96 -46.49
CA GLY A 9 46.61 -36.10 -45.37
C GLY A 9 46.13 -37.02 -44.23
N ALA A 10 46.50 -36.72 -42.99
CA ALA A 10 46.19 -37.55 -41.82
C ALA A 10 44.74 -37.31 -41.35
N LEU A 11 43.88 -38.33 -41.41
CA LEU A 11 42.53 -38.29 -40.83
C LEU A 11 42.61 -38.73 -39.36
N ALA A 12 42.72 -37.77 -38.45
CA ALA A 12 42.58 -38.01 -37.02
C ALA A 12 41.09 -38.17 -36.66
N LEU A 13 40.70 -39.35 -36.18
CA LEU A 13 39.38 -39.62 -35.64
C LEU A 13 39.24 -38.92 -34.27
N VAL A 14 38.75 -37.68 -34.27
CA VAL A 14 38.40 -36.95 -33.05
C VAL A 14 37.00 -37.37 -32.62
N TYR A 15 36.91 -38.10 -31.51
CA TYR A 15 35.65 -38.40 -30.83
C TYR A 15 35.17 -37.10 -30.15
N VAL A 16 34.39 -36.29 -30.87
CA VAL A 16 33.75 -35.12 -30.27
C VAL A 16 32.61 -35.63 -29.39
N PHE A 17 32.82 -35.65 -28.08
CA PHE A 17 31.71 -35.62 -27.13
C PHE A 17 30.88 -34.39 -27.49
N ALA A 18 29.69 -34.60 -28.07
CA ALA A 18 28.71 -33.55 -28.22
C ALA A 18 28.26 -33.11 -26.83
N GLY A 19 29.03 -32.23 -26.21
CA GLY A 19 28.57 -31.41 -25.11
C GLY A 19 27.34 -30.68 -25.63
N ARG A 20 26.16 -31.10 -25.19
CA ARG A 20 24.91 -30.40 -25.46
C ARG A 20 25.16 -28.92 -25.15
N PRO A 21 25.06 -27.98 -26.11
CA PRO A 21 25.14 -26.58 -25.77
C PRO A 21 24.11 -26.32 -24.67
N ALA A 22 24.57 -25.83 -23.51
CA ALA A 22 23.70 -25.40 -22.44
C ALA A 22 22.78 -24.33 -23.03
N ALA A 23 21.54 -24.70 -23.30
CA ALA A 23 20.55 -23.76 -23.77
C ALA A 23 20.43 -22.68 -22.70
N ALA A 24 20.73 -21.43 -23.05
CA ALA A 24 20.49 -20.30 -22.17
C ALA A 24 19.00 -20.32 -21.81
N GLN A 25 18.70 -20.56 -20.54
CA GLN A 25 17.33 -20.52 -20.04
C GLN A 25 16.90 -19.06 -19.94
N THR A 26 16.27 -18.56 -21.01
CA THR A 26 15.63 -17.23 -21.01
C THR A 26 14.45 -17.26 -20.05
N VAL A 27 14.56 -16.54 -18.94
CA VAL A 27 13.45 -16.30 -18.02
C VAL A 27 12.49 -15.32 -18.69
N GLN A 28 11.49 -15.85 -19.39
CA GLN A 28 10.36 -15.09 -19.91
C GLN A 28 9.31 -14.96 -18.80
N VAL A 29 8.99 -13.72 -18.41
CA VAL A 29 7.85 -13.44 -17.53
C VAL A 29 6.57 -13.56 -18.37
N VAL A 30 6.01 -14.77 -18.46
CA VAL A 30 4.72 -15.01 -19.11
C VAL A 30 3.62 -14.85 -18.05
N GLN A 31 2.69 -13.93 -18.27
CA GLN A 31 1.71 -13.50 -17.25
C GLN A 31 0.59 -14.50 -16.94
N ASP A 32 0.51 -15.66 -17.59
CA ASP A 32 -0.67 -16.52 -17.49
C ASP A 32 -0.33 -17.93 -16.97
N CYS A 33 -0.24 -18.06 -15.65
CA CYS A 33 -0.11 -19.35 -14.96
C CYS A 33 -1.46 -20.06 -14.83
N ALA A 34 -2.11 -20.36 -15.94
CA ALA A 34 -3.39 -21.08 -15.96
C ALA A 34 -3.21 -22.51 -15.40
N GLY A 35 -3.89 -22.83 -14.29
CA GLY A 35 -3.96 -24.20 -13.74
C GLY A 35 -3.10 -24.51 -12.50
N VAL A 36 -2.34 -23.54 -11.95
CA VAL A 36 -1.60 -23.76 -10.70
C VAL A 36 -2.52 -23.52 -9.50
N THR A 37 -2.92 -24.58 -8.81
CA THR A 37 -3.58 -24.48 -7.49
C THR A 37 -2.51 -24.22 -6.44
N ALA A 38 -2.33 -22.97 -6.00
CA ALA A 38 -1.38 -22.64 -4.95
C ALA A 38 -1.80 -23.35 -3.64
N PRO A 39 -0.97 -24.24 -3.05
CA PRO A 39 -1.22 -24.74 -1.71
C PRO A 39 -1.03 -23.56 -0.76
N GLY A 40 -2.12 -23.08 -0.15
CA GLY A 40 -2.13 -21.90 0.69
C GLY A 40 -1.07 -21.97 1.78
N GLY A 41 -0.07 -21.10 1.70
CA GLY A 41 0.98 -20.93 2.70
C GLY A 41 1.73 -19.63 2.45
N PRO A 42 2.13 -18.90 3.50
CA PRO A 42 2.88 -17.64 3.36
C PRO A 42 4.28 -17.91 2.82
N GLY A 43 4.64 -17.20 1.75
CA GLY A 43 5.98 -17.24 1.12
C GLY A 43 5.88 -17.18 -0.40
N GLY A 44 6.63 -16.27 -1.03
CA GLY A 44 6.75 -16.20 -2.48
C GLY A 44 7.44 -17.44 -3.02
N ARG A 45 6.66 -18.49 -3.30
CA ARG A 45 7.15 -19.74 -3.87
C ARG A 45 7.12 -19.65 -5.39
N LEU A 46 8.20 -20.12 -6.01
CA LEU A 46 8.27 -20.37 -7.44
C LEU A 46 7.70 -21.76 -7.70
N TYR A 47 6.67 -21.85 -8.53
CA TYR A 47 6.04 -23.08 -8.96
C TYR A 47 6.44 -23.37 -10.40
N THR A 48 6.37 -24.62 -10.83
CA THR A 48 6.51 -24.99 -12.24
C THR A 48 5.17 -25.43 -12.80
N ASP A 49 4.80 -24.95 -13.98
CA ASP A 49 3.63 -25.47 -14.70
C ASP A 49 3.90 -26.87 -15.30
N GLN A 50 2.87 -27.51 -15.88
CA GLN A 50 2.99 -28.82 -16.54
C GLN A 50 3.96 -28.81 -17.75
N GLY A 51 4.32 -27.63 -18.25
CA GLY A 51 5.31 -27.42 -19.32
C GLY A 51 6.72 -27.07 -18.82
N GLY A 52 6.97 -27.08 -17.50
CA GLY A 52 8.27 -26.76 -16.91
C GLY A 52 8.60 -25.27 -16.83
N ARG A 53 7.63 -24.37 -17.02
CA ARG A 53 7.83 -22.92 -16.88
C ARG A 53 7.70 -22.50 -15.43
N LEU A 54 8.56 -21.57 -15.01
CA LEU A 54 8.58 -21.01 -13.65
C LEU A 54 7.47 -19.95 -13.49
N CYS A 55 6.62 -20.12 -12.49
CA CYS A 55 5.47 -19.29 -12.14
C CYS A 55 5.64 -18.76 -10.72
N SER A 56 5.59 -17.45 -10.51
CA SER A 56 5.56 -16.86 -9.17
C SER A 56 4.13 -16.51 -8.78
N ALA A 57 3.59 -17.13 -7.73
CA ALA A 57 2.40 -16.60 -7.07
C ALA A 57 2.87 -15.47 -6.14
N SER A 58 2.98 -14.25 -6.67
CA SER A 58 3.31 -13.09 -5.84
C SER A 58 2.10 -12.72 -4.99
N VAL A 59 2.16 -13.01 -3.69
CA VAL A 59 1.33 -12.28 -2.72
C VAL A 59 1.88 -10.86 -2.67
N ALA A 60 1.03 -9.86 -2.94
CA ALA A 60 1.39 -8.46 -2.76
C ALA A 60 1.65 -8.21 -1.27
N VAL A 61 2.90 -8.36 -0.84
CA VAL A 61 3.36 -7.88 0.45
C VAL A 61 3.83 -6.45 0.20
N PRO A 62 3.36 -5.44 0.96
CA PRO A 62 3.90 -4.10 0.83
C PRO A 62 5.41 -4.18 1.03
N ALA A 63 6.17 -3.86 -0.01
CA ALA A 63 7.62 -3.83 0.07
C ALA A 63 8.00 -2.82 1.16
N MET A 64 8.90 -3.20 2.07
CA MET A 64 9.59 -2.23 2.92
C MET A 64 10.54 -1.44 2.02
N SER A 65 9.95 -0.48 1.34
CA SER A 65 10.55 0.37 0.34
C SER A 65 10.33 1.80 0.81
N THR A 66 11.33 2.66 0.66
CA THR A 66 11.16 4.11 0.88
C THR A 66 10.17 4.72 -0.10
N GLN A 67 9.78 3.96 -1.13
CA GLN A 67 8.75 4.26 -2.11
C GLN A 67 7.51 3.37 -1.86
N GLY A 68 6.35 3.96 -1.57
CA GLY A 68 5.09 3.21 -1.39
C GLY A 68 4.57 3.07 0.05
N GLY A 69 4.98 3.95 0.97
CA GLY A 69 4.36 4.09 2.30
C GLY A 69 3.02 4.85 2.26
N LEU A 70 2.34 4.92 3.41
CA LEU A 70 1.15 5.77 3.56
C LEU A 70 1.53 7.25 3.43
N ASN A 71 0.68 8.03 2.77
CA ASN A 71 0.72 9.48 2.89
C ASN A 71 0.33 9.87 4.32
N VAL A 72 1.01 10.88 4.87
CA VAL A 72 0.79 11.35 6.23
C VAL A 72 0.19 12.74 6.21
N TYR A 73 -0.96 12.90 6.87
CA TYR A 73 -1.53 14.21 7.16
C TYR A 73 -1.29 14.55 8.62
N ARG A 74 -0.53 15.61 8.89
CA ARG A 74 -0.31 16.12 10.25
C ARG A 74 -1.59 16.80 10.74
N VAL A 75 -2.04 16.40 11.92
CA VAL A 75 -3.15 17.07 12.63
C VAL A 75 -2.56 17.99 13.69
N MET A 76 -2.88 19.27 13.56
CA MET A 76 -2.73 20.28 14.60
C MET A 76 -3.90 21.24 14.41
N ASN A 77 -4.93 21.12 15.24
CA ASN A 77 -6.14 21.91 15.02
C ASN A 77 -5.85 23.41 15.21
N ALA A 78 -6.46 24.24 14.38
CA ALA A 78 -6.54 25.68 14.55
C ALA A 78 -7.90 26.09 15.17
N ALA A 79 -7.91 27.15 15.98
CA ALA A 79 -9.06 27.57 16.79
C ALA A 79 -10.39 27.81 16.04
N SER A 80 -10.35 27.96 14.71
CA SER A 80 -11.53 28.18 13.87
C SER A 80 -11.75 27.10 12.81
N ALA A 81 -10.80 26.19 12.63
CA ALA A 81 -10.88 25.15 11.60
C ALA A 81 -11.59 23.93 12.17
N ALA A 82 -12.92 23.98 12.18
CA ALA A 82 -13.74 22.83 12.57
C ALA A 82 -13.62 21.68 11.56
N ALA A 83 -13.35 21.94 10.28
CA ALA A 83 -13.24 20.91 9.25
C ALA A 83 -12.14 21.18 8.23
N VAL A 84 -11.56 20.10 7.69
CA VAL A 84 -10.47 20.15 6.72
C VAL A 84 -10.55 19.01 5.72
N ALA A 85 -10.10 19.28 4.48
CA ALA A 85 -9.85 18.24 3.48
C ALA A 85 -8.47 17.62 3.72
N VAL A 86 -8.44 16.32 3.97
CA VAL A 86 -7.20 15.54 4.16
C VAL A 86 -6.70 15.04 2.80
N LYS A 87 -7.62 14.55 1.96
CA LYS A 87 -7.35 14.10 0.60
C LYS A 87 -8.53 14.48 -0.30
N ALA A 88 -8.25 15.18 -1.39
CA ALA A 88 -9.29 15.67 -2.32
C ALA A 88 -9.78 14.63 -3.34
N SER A 89 -9.30 13.40 -3.26
CA SER A 89 -9.65 12.31 -4.18
C SER A 89 -9.92 11.01 -3.43
N ALA A 90 -10.62 10.07 -4.10
CA ALA A 90 -10.91 8.75 -3.57
C ALA A 90 -9.65 8.08 -3.01
N GLY A 91 -9.81 7.41 -1.87
CA GLY A 91 -8.67 6.89 -1.12
C GLY A 91 -9.09 6.02 0.05
N ARG A 92 -8.09 5.61 0.83
CA ARG A 92 -8.29 4.76 2.00
C ARG A 92 -7.57 5.30 3.22
N LEU A 93 -8.27 5.38 4.36
CA LEU A 93 -7.68 5.69 5.65
C LEU A 93 -7.23 4.39 6.33
N TYR A 94 -5.94 4.28 6.62
CA TYR A 94 -5.35 3.07 7.23
C TYR A 94 -5.06 3.24 8.71
N SER A 95 -4.72 4.45 9.13
CA SER A 95 -4.40 4.72 10.53
C SER A 95 -4.69 6.14 10.94
N PHE A 96 -4.91 6.32 12.23
CA PHE A 96 -4.80 7.61 12.88
C PHE A 96 -4.21 7.44 14.28
N ASN A 97 -3.51 8.46 14.74
CA ASN A 97 -3.19 8.66 16.14
C ASN A 97 -3.53 10.10 16.45
N LEU A 98 -4.53 10.32 17.31
CA LEU A 98 -5.05 11.64 17.64
C LEU A 98 -5.10 11.78 19.15
N CYS A 99 -4.46 12.83 19.66
CA CYS A 99 -4.37 13.16 21.08
C CYS A 99 -5.14 14.43 21.37
N ASN A 100 -5.95 14.39 22.42
CA ASN A 100 -6.65 15.54 22.96
C ASN A 100 -5.86 16.13 24.14
N ASN A 101 -5.36 17.34 23.95
CA ASN A 101 -4.60 18.12 24.93
C ASN A 101 -5.50 19.04 25.77
N ALA A 102 -6.80 19.08 25.48
CA ALA A 102 -7.76 19.90 26.21
C ALA A 102 -8.24 19.22 27.51
N ASN A 103 -8.77 20.03 28.42
CA ASN A 103 -9.39 19.59 29.69
C ASN A 103 -10.84 19.10 29.53
N ALA A 104 -11.33 18.98 28.30
CA ALA A 104 -12.66 18.50 27.98
C ALA A 104 -12.61 17.61 26.74
N ALA A 105 -13.62 16.77 26.55
CA ALA A 105 -13.70 15.88 25.39
C ALA A 105 -13.68 16.66 24.07
N ARG A 106 -13.10 16.04 23.05
CA ARG A 106 -13.11 16.50 21.66
C ARG A 106 -13.61 15.40 20.76
N TYR A 107 -14.26 15.76 19.68
CA TYR A 107 -14.94 14.81 18.82
C TYR A 107 -14.40 14.94 17.41
N VAL A 108 -13.96 13.82 16.84
CA VAL A 108 -13.42 13.76 15.48
C VAL A 108 -14.39 13.00 14.60
N ARG A 109 -14.77 13.58 13.47
CA ARG A 109 -15.68 12.98 12.48
C ARG A 109 -14.98 12.90 11.15
N PHE A 110 -15.15 11.78 10.45
CA PHE A 110 -14.69 11.62 9.08
C PHE A 110 -15.86 11.71 8.11
N TYR A 111 -15.60 12.25 6.92
CA TYR A 111 -16.59 12.44 5.88
C TYR A 111 -16.02 11.98 4.54
N ASN A 112 -16.91 11.44 3.72
CA ASN A 112 -16.62 11.08 2.34
C ASN A 112 -16.85 12.28 1.43
N SER A 113 -15.91 13.23 1.48
CA SER A 113 -15.95 14.48 0.71
C SER A 113 -14.54 14.88 0.30
N ALA A 114 -14.42 15.37 -0.94
CA ALA A 114 -13.18 15.90 -1.52
C ALA A 114 -12.79 17.27 -0.96
N THR A 115 -13.75 18.01 -0.41
CA THR A 115 -13.55 19.31 0.23
C THR A 115 -13.78 19.21 1.73
N ALA A 116 -13.41 20.25 2.48
CA ALA A 116 -13.72 20.34 3.90
C ALA A 116 -15.25 20.19 4.09
N ALA A 117 -15.64 19.19 4.86
CA ALA A 117 -17.04 18.90 5.12
C ALA A 117 -17.69 19.99 5.98
N THR A 118 -18.98 20.24 5.75
CA THR A 118 -19.77 21.13 6.60
C THR A 118 -20.50 20.30 7.64
N THR A 119 -20.13 20.45 8.92
CA THR A 119 -20.78 19.71 10.01
C THR A 119 -22.28 19.96 10.02
N GLY A 120 -23.08 18.90 10.19
CA GLY A 120 -24.54 18.96 10.11
C GLY A 120 -25.14 18.94 8.70
N THR A 121 -24.36 19.15 7.64
CA THR A 121 -24.84 19.04 6.24
C THR A 121 -24.23 17.85 5.52
N THR A 122 -22.92 17.65 5.66
CA THR A 122 -22.24 16.50 5.07
C THR A 122 -22.48 15.26 5.92
N PRO A 123 -22.99 14.15 5.37
CA PRO A 123 -23.19 12.91 6.12
C PRO A 123 -21.88 12.39 6.68
N VAL A 124 -21.89 12.10 7.98
CA VAL A 124 -20.75 11.52 8.69
C VAL A 124 -20.53 10.08 8.19
N TYR A 125 -19.31 9.74 7.81
CA TYR A 125 -18.97 8.42 7.25
C TYR A 125 -19.06 7.30 8.31
N ALA A 126 -18.65 7.59 9.54
CA ALA A 126 -18.78 6.73 10.71
C ALA A 126 -18.87 7.59 11.98
N GLY A 127 -19.59 7.13 13.00
CA GLY A 127 -19.88 7.89 14.23
C GLY A 127 -18.65 8.59 14.84
N ALA A 128 -18.90 9.70 15.55
CA ALA A 128 -17.83 10.54 16.07
C ALA A 128 -16.86 9.74 16.97
N ILE A 129 -15.58 9.89 16.71
CA ILE A 129 -14.50 9.38 17.55
C ILE A 129 -14.37 10.34 18.73
N THR A 130 -14.71 9.85 19.92
CA THR A 130 -14.55 10.60 21.16
C THR A 130 -13.11 10.54 21.62
N LEU A 131 -12.47 11.70 21.75
CA LEU A 131 -11.19 11.87 22.41
C LEU A 131 -11.44 12.45 23.82
N SER A 132 -11.40 11.59 24.85
CA SER A 132 -11.50 12.05 26.25
C SER A 132 -10.38 13.03 26.59
N ALA A 133 -10.61 13.89 27.58
CA ALA A 133 -9.63 14.89 28.02
C ALA A 133 -8.27 14.26 28.36
N GLY A 134 -7.18 14.81 27.82
CA GLY A 134 -5.82 14.34 28.07
C GLY A 134 -5.48 12.96 27.47
N THR A 135 -6.31 12.38 26.61
CA THR A 135 -6.10 11.03 26.06
C THR A 135 -5.79 11.03 24.58
N CYS A 136 -5.13 9.96 24.13
CA CYS A 136 -4.96 9.66 22.71
C CYS A 136 -5.87 8.49 22.30
N GLN A 137 -6.35 8.54 21.06
CA GLN A 137 -6.98 7.41 20.39
C GLN A 137 -6.15 7.02 19.18
N GLN A 138 -6.04 5.71 18.97
CA GLN A 138 -5.32 5.15 17.85
C GLN A 138 -6.20 4.15 17.11
N PHE A 139 -6.08 4.15 15.80
CA PHE A 139 -6.68 3.18 14.91
C PHE A 139 -5.65 2.74 13.89
N THR A 140 -5.65 1.46 13.56
CA THR A 140 -4.83 0.88 12.49
C THR A 140 -5.59 -0.28 11.88
N THR A 141 -5.57 -0.38 10.56
CA THR A 141 -6.17 -1.48 9.81
C THR A 141 -5.30 -1.87 8.62
N ASN A 142 -5.31 -3.14 8.26
CA ASN A 142 -4.56 -3.66 7.12
C ASN A 142 -5.28 -3.41 5.79
N PHE A 143 -6.62 -3.23 5.82
CA PHE A 143 -7.45 -3.13 4.61
C PHE A 143 -7.83 -1.69 4.24
N GLY A 144 -7.84 -0.80 5.23
CA GLY A 144 -8.23 0.60 5.08
C GLY A 144 -9.75 0.82 5.07
N LEU A 145 -10.19 1.97 5.59
CA LEU A 145 -11.56 2.47 5.43
C LEU A 145 -11.67 3.18 4.08
N THR A 146 -12.64 2.80 3.25
CA THR A 146 -12.72 3.26 1.86
C THR A 146 -13.58 4.51 1.70
N PHE A 147 -12.99 5.56 1.15
CA PHE A 147 -13.67 6.82 0.83
C PHE A 147 -13.73 6.99 -0.69
N SER A 148 -14.94 7.10 -1.25
CA SER A 148 -15.16 7.12 -2.71
C SER A 148 -15.03 8.49 -3.37
N ALA A 149 -15.14 9.58 -2.62
CA ALA A 149 -15.02 10.96 -3.13
C ALA A 149 -13.73 11.62 -2.64
N GLY A 150 -13.44 11.50 -1.34
CA GLY A 150 -12.28 12.09 -0.69
C GLY A 150 -12.32 11.86 0.81
N ILE A 151 -11.24 12.22 1.49
CA ILE A 151 -11.14 12.12 2.94
C ILE A 151 -11.18 13.54 3.49
N SER A 152 -12.20 13.84 4.26
CA SER A 152 -12.25 15.05 5.07
C SER A 152 -12.57 14.71 6.52
N MET A 153 -12.16 15.59 7.41
CA MET A 153 -12.28 15.40 8.84
C MET A 153 -12.77 16.69 9.48
N ALA A 154 -13.62 16.56 10.50
CA ALA A 154 -13.97 17.65 11.38
C ALA A 154 -13.59 17.34 12.84
N ILE A 155 -13.19 18.37 13.57
CA ILE A 155 -12.89 18.33 14.99
C ILE A 155 -13.79 19.36 15.66
N THR A 156 -14.55 18.93 16.66
CA THR A 156 -15.51 19.80 17.35
C THR A 156 -15.42 19.64 18.88
N ALA A 157 -15.89 20.65 19.60
CA ALA A 157 -15.94 20.65 21.05
C ALA A 157 -17.15 19.90 21.62
N ALA A 158 -18.22 19.69 20.84
CA ALA A 158 -19.41 18.96 21.26
C ALA A 158 -19.76 17.79 20.32
N ASN A 159 -20.51 16.82 20.86
CA ASN A 159 -20.73 15.51 20.24
C ASN A 159 -21.82 15.50 19.15
N GLY A 160 -22.72 16.48 19.12
CA GLY A 160 -23.84 16.48 18.17
C GLY A 160 -23.35 16.34 16.72
N ASP A 161 -24.03 15.54 15.90
CA ASP A 161 -23.65 15.35 14.49
C ASP A 161 -23.76 16.64 13.66
N ALA A 162 -24.59 17.56 14.13
CA ALA A 162 -24.73 18.92 13.61
C ALA A 162 -23.94 19.97 14.40
N ASP A 163 -23.19 19.59 15.44
CA ASP A 163 -22.40 20.54 16.22
C ASP A 163 -21.19 21.01 15.41
N ALA A 164 -21.13 22.30 15.11
CA ALA A 164 -20.00 22.93 14.44
C ALA A 164 -19.12 23.72 15.43
N THR A 165 -19.26 23.47 16.74
CA THR A 165 -18.55 24.24 17.76
C THR A 165 -17.05 23.97 17.65
N ALA A 166 -16.29 24.98 17.28
CA ALA A 166 -14.85 24.84 17.07
C ALA A 166 -14.11 24.61 18.41
N PRO A 167 -13.12 23.71 18.44
CA PRO A 167 -12.19 23.58 19.55
C PRO A 167 -11.20 24.76 19.58
N LEU A 168 -10.43 24.89 20.67
CA LEU A 168 -9.31 25.84 20.72
C LEU A 168 -8.12 25.30 19.91
N ALA A 169 -7.26 26.22 19.47
CA ALA A 169 -6.04 25.87 18.76
C ALA A 169 -5.15 24.95 19.62
N GLY A 170 -4.68 23.85 19.03
CA GLY A 170 -3.82 22.88 19.71
C GLY A 170 -4.54 21.88 20.62
N ASP A 171 -5.87 21.96 20.76
CA ASP A 171 -6.64 20.98 21.54
C ASP A 171 -6.47 19.57 21.00
N VAL A 172 -6.35 19.39 19.67
CA VAL A 172 -6.17 18.08 19.05
C VAL A 172 -4.92 18.08 18.18
N SER A 173 -4.09 17.08 18.37
CA SER A 173 -2.82 16.89 17.67
C SER A 173 -2.61 15.44 17.27
N GLY A 174 -1.79 15.18 16.26
CA GLY A 174 -1.43 13.82 15.85
C GLY A 174 -1.25 13.69 14.33
N PHE A 175 -1.66 12.55 13.78
CA PHE A 175 -1.56 12.29 12.34
C PHE A 175 -2.60 11.30 11.82
N LEU A 176 -2.80 11.33 10.51
CA LEU A 176 -3.56 10.35 9.73
C LEU A 176 -2.64 9.70 8.70
N GLY A 177 -2.77 8.39 8.50
CA GLY A 177 -2.10 7.63 7.44
C GLY A 177 -3.10 7.15 6.39
N TYR A 178 -2.90 7.54 5.13
CA TYR A 178 -3.85 7.27 4.04
C TYR A 178 -3.15 6.97 2.69
N LEU A 179 -3.91 6.41 1.74
CA LEU A 179 -3.54 6.31 0.32
C LEU A 179 -4.55 7.05 -0.53
#